data_AF-A0A3M2LN56-F1
#
_entry.id   AF-A0A3M2LN56-F1
#
_cell.length_a   1.000
_cell.length_b   1.000
_cell.length_c   1.000
_cell.angle_alpha   90.00
_cell.angle_beta   90.00
_cell.angle_gamma   90.00
#
_symmetry.space_group_name_H-M   'P 1'
#
loop_
_entity.id
_entity.type
_entity.pdbx_description
1 polymer ?
#
loop_
_entity_poly.entity_id
_entity_poly.type
_entity_poly.pdbx_seq_one_letter_code
_entity_poly.pdbx_strand_id
1 'polypeptide(L)'
;MPGRPKHNERCENAERPKCRCTGCGGSRHGWQGAINIASDASGERLAKLVDATDKGWCAALRPRNKRTFPNGEPRPPIRSEQQAAIESARADVVAWLHRSPDRLAELKKAGEPFDWERNDDVREFVETHVVPALEHKFGPERVKQFQAHAVATHFWCELLAQIARVLSELKENYEKAKEEVKTALTSGVMNTLPTWELLQPYEDMIKASVDVVWRSVEQAPRAVGLPGPEDLFELIWPIRVLALLMCKDPSEHPAVREHCLNPVMRWGEVRMREEVKARLRWSFPEEWLPPTNTP
;
A
#
# COMPACT_ATOMS: atom_id res chain seq x y z
N MET A 1 -26.55 11.80 -20.47
CA MET A 1 -26.00 12.27 -19.18
C MET A 1 -25.26 13.58 -19.43
N PRO A 2 -25.53 14.67 -18.69
CA PRO A 2 -24.76 15.91 -18.83
C PRO A 2 -23.28 15.62 -18.53
N GLY A 3 -22.39 16.16 -19.34
CA GLY A 3 -20.99 15.74 -19.45
C GLY A 3 -20.28 15.73 -18.10
N ARG A 4 -19.88 14.54 -17.63
CA ARG A 4 -18.97 14.39 -16.50
C ARG A 4 -17.71 15.22 -16.81
N PRO A 5 -17.19 16.00 -15.85
CA PRO A 5 -15.94 16.72 -16.05
C PRO A 5 -14.86 15.71 -16.42
N LYS A 6 -14.27 15.87 -17.61
CA LYS A 6 -13.14 15.06 -18.07
C LYS A 6 -12.03 15.15 -17.02
N HIS A 7 -11.47 14.00 -16.65
CA HIS A 7 -10.24 14.00 -15.89
C HIS A 7 -9.18 14.71 -16.72
N ASN A 8 -8.37 15.57 -16.09
CA ASN A 8 -7.24 16.16 -16.79
C ASN A 8 -6.01 15.28 -16.58
N GLU A 9 -5.20 15.10 -17.61
CA GLU A 9 -3.93 14.36 -17.54
C GLU A 9 -3.02 14.88 -16.40
N ARG A 10 -3.23 16.13 -15.97
CA ARG A 10 -2.52 16.74 -14.83
C ARG A 10 -2.85 16.08 -13.48
N CYS A 11 -4.02 15.47 -13.32
CA CYS A 11 -4.41 14.76 -12.10
C CYS A 11 -3.87 13.33 -12.09
N GLU A 12 -3.91 12.65 -13.24
CA GLU A 12 -3.28 11.34 -13.48
C GLU A 12 -1.79 11.38 -13.18
N ASN A 13 -1.10 12.42 -13.66
CA ASN A 13 0.34 12.61 -13.50
C ASN A 13 0.67 13.57 -12.34
N ALA A 14 -0.23 13.72 -11.35
CA ALA A 14 -0.04 14.69 -10.29
C ALA A 14 1.04 14.25 -9.28
N GLU A 15 2.20 14.89 -9.34
CA GLU A 15 3.31 14.69 -8.41
C GLU A 15 3.28 15.67 -7.21
N ARG A 16 2.35 16.62 -7.20
CA ARG A 16 2.31 17.69 -6.19
C ARG A 16 1.32 17.38 -5.05
N PRO A 17 1.62 17.81 -3.80
CA PRO A 17 0.76 17.68 -2.62
C PRO A 17 -0.64 18.28 -2.71
N LYS A 18 -0.93 19.11 -3.72
CA LYS A 18 -2.20 19.80 -3.87
C LYS A 18 -2.95 19.25 -5.08
N CYS A 19 -4.00 18.48 -4.83
CA CYS A 19 -4.98 18.15 -5.85
C CYS A 19 -5.93 19.34 -6.06
N ARG A 20 -6.05 19.82 -7.31
CA ARG A 20 -7.01 20.86 -7.72
C ARG A 20 -8.11 20.31 -8.64
N CYS A 21 -8.16 18.99 -8.80
CA CYS A 21 -9.18 18.34 -9.59
C CYS A 21 -10.52 18.40 -8.84
N THR A 22 -11.58 18.76 -9.54
CA THR A 22 -12.94 18.82 -9.00
C THR A 22 -13.79 17.59 -9.35
N GLY A 23 -13.27 16.69 -10.21
CA GLY A 23 -14.04 15.57 -10.77
C GLY A 23 -13.84 14.22 -10.10
N CYS A 24 -12.60 13.87 -9.68
CA CYS A 24 -12.32 12.53 -9.13
C CYS A 24 -12.34 12.46 -7.61
N GLY A 25 -12.45 13.59 -6.90
CA GLY A 25 -12.39 13.58 -5.44
C GLY A 25 -11.07 13.04 -4.87
N GLY A 26 -10.00 13.00 -5.68
CA GLY A 26 -8.70 12.44 -5.31
C GLY A 26 -8.53 10.93 -5.57
N SER A 27 -9.58 10.22 -6.02
CA SER A 27 -9.51 8.76 -6.26
C SER A 27 -8.58 8.36 -7.42
N ARG A 28 -8.19 9.32 -8.25
CA ARG A 28 -7.32 9.14 -9.43
C ARG A 28 -6.05 9.99 -9.37
N HIS A 29 -5.67 10.43 -8.18
CA HIS A 29 -4.51 11.29 -8.02
C HIS A 29 -3.23 10.47 -8.18
N GLY A 30 -2.40 10.77 -9.17
CA GLY A 30 -1.01 10.32 -9.30
C GLY A 30 -0.76 8.84 -9.67
N TRP A 31 -1.63 7.91 -9.30
CA TRP A 31 -1.34 6.47 -9.43
C TRP A 31 -1.35 5.95 -10.88
N GLN A 32 -2.24 6.46 -11.74
CA GLN A 32 -2.20 6.13 -13.17
C GLN A 32 -0.92 6.66 -13.84
N GLY A 33 -0.47 7.86 -13.50
CA GLY A 33 0.79 8.42 -14.00
C GLY A 33 1.99 7.55 -13.61
N ALA A 34 2.02 7.10 -12.35
CA ALA A 34 3.03 6.16 -11.88
C ALA A 34 3.01 4.82 -12.65
N ILE A 35 1.83 4.26 -12.91
CA ILE A 35 1.68 3.06 -13.75
C ILE A 35 2.17 3.30 -15.18
N ASN A 36 1.87 4.46 -15.76
CA ASN A 36 2.31 4.82 -17.11
C ASN A 36 3.83 4.99 -17.20
N ILE A 37 4.46 5.52 -16.15
CA ILE A 37 5.93 5.59 -16.04
C ILE A 37 6.52 4.18 -15.91
N ALA A 38 5.94 3.33 -15.04
CA ALA A 38 6.42 1.96 -14.87
C ALA A 38 6.24 1.09 -16.13
N SER A 39 5.18 1.33 -16.91
CA SER A 39 4.89 0.59 -18.15
C SER A 39 5.74 1.03 -19.34
N ASP A 40 6.51 2.12 -19.24
CA ASP A 40 7.34 2.63 -20.34
C ASP A 40 8.57 1.72 -20.54
N ALA A 41 8.54 0.90 -21.60
CA ALA A 41 9.59 -0.05 -21.94
C ALA A 41 10.96 0.60 -22.20
N SER A 42 11.00 1.88 -22.57
CA SER A 42 12.27 2.59 -22.80
C SER A 42 13.01 2.94 -21.50
N GLY A 43 12.29 3.00 -20.37
CA GLY A 43 12.81 3.48 -19.10
C GLY A 43 13.10 4.98 -19.06
N GLU A 44 12.87 5.74 -20.14
CA GLU A 44 13.21 7.16 -20.21
C GLU A 44 12.38 7.97 -19.21
N ARG A 45 11.08 7.68 -19.10
CA ARG A 45 10.20 8.36 -18.13
C ARG A 45 10.61 8.04 -16.70
N LEU A 46 11.02 6.81 -16.44
CA LEU A 46 11.50 6.40 -15.12
C LEU A 46 12.81 7.12 -14.76
N ALA A 47 13.77 7.19 -15.69
CA ALA A 47 15.02 7.90 -15.48
C ALA A 47 14.80 9.38 -15.16
N LYS A 48 13.87 10.03 -15.89
CA LYS A 48 13.46 11.41 -15.62
C LYS A 48 12.82 11.59 -14.24
N LEU A 49 11.94 10.67 -13.82
CA LEU A 49 11.34 10.69 -12.49
C LEU A 49 12.41 10.59 -11.40
N VAL A 50 13.34 9.64 -11.53
CA VAL A 50 14.43 9.44 -10.57
C VAL A 50 15.32 10.69 -10.48
N ASP A 51 15.78 11.23 -11.61
CA ASP A 51 16.59 12.45 -11.65
C ASP A 51 15.85 13.66 -11.04
N ALA A 52 14.56 13.81 -11.34
CA ALA A 52 13.74 14.89 -10.78
C ALA A 52 13.61 14.79 -9.25
N THR A 53 13.39 13.58 -8.71
CA THR A 53 13.30 13.38 -7.25
C THR A 53 14.63 13.58 -6.54
N ASP A 54 15.76 13.18 -7.17
CA ASP A 54 17.10 13.42 -6.64
C ASP A 54 17.43 14.93 -6.61
N LYS A 55 17.12 15.66 -7.68
CA LYS A 55 17.22 17.13 -7.70
C LYS A 55 16.31 17.79 -6.67
N GLY A 56 15.09 17.29 -6.52
CA GLY A 56 14.12 17.76 -5.52
C GLY A 56 14.64 17.61 -4.10
N TRP A 57 15.26 16.47 -3.78
CA TRP A 57 15.93 16.24 -2.50
C TRP A 57 17.08 17.23 -2.27
N CYS A 58 17.98 17.39 -3.25
CA CYS A 58 19.08 18.35 -3.16
C CYS A 58 18.61 19.79 -2.97
N ALA A 59 17.52 20.19 -3.63
CA ALA A 59 16.93 21.52 -3.47
C ALA A 59 16.23 21.71 -2.12
N ALA A 60 15.63 20.65 -1.57
CA ALA A 60 14.99 20.68 -0.25
C ALA A 60 16.01 20.81 0.89
N LEU A 61 17.21 20.25 0.71
CA LEU A 61 18.32 20.42 1.63
C LEU A 61 18.86 21.86 1.56
N ARG A 62 18.55 22.67 2.58
CA ARG A 62 19.17 24.00 2.76
C ARG A 62 20.70 23.90 2.84
N PRO A 63 21.48 24.97 2.57
CA PRO A 63 22.92 24.97 2.80
C PRO A 63 23.24 24.50 4.24
N ARG A 64 24.14 23.52 4.35
CA ARG A 64 24.51 22.71 5.54
C ARG A 64 24.78 23.51 6.83
N ASN A 65 25.04 24.80 6.72
CA ASN A 65 25.64 25.67 7.73
C ASN A 65 24.68 26.10 8.86
N LYS A 66 23.43 25.58 8.90
CA LYS A 66 22.41 25.93 9.91
C LYS A 66 21.64 24.70 10.43
N ARG A 67 22.25 23.51 10.41
CA ARG A 67 21.55 22.25 10.67
C ARG A 67 21.66 21.70 12.08
N THR A 68 22.54 22.27 12.89
CA THR A 68 22.51 22.07 14.32
C THR A 68 21.89 23.31 14.97
N PHE A 69 21.15 23.11 16.05
CA PHE A 69 20.95 24.18 17.01
C PHE A 69 22.31 24.64 17.56
N PRO A 70 22.42 25.84 18.15
CA PRO A 70 23.67 26.28 18.78
C PRO A 70 24.23 25.31 19.83
N ASN A 71 23.39 24.44 20.40
CA ASN A 71 23.76 23.37 21.34
C ASN A 71 24.34 22.10 20.67
N GLY A 72 24.47 22.07 19.35
CA GLY A 72 24.98 20.92 18.59
C GLY A 72 23.94 19.87 18.20
N GLU A 73 22.68 19.99 18.65
CA GLU A 73 21.63 19.03 18.31
C GLU A 73 21.14 19.18 16.87
N PRO A 74 20.90 18.07 16.14
CA PRO A 74 20.29 18.13 14.82
C PRO A 74 18.92 18.81 14.87
N ARG A 75 18.67 19.77 13.99
CA ARG A 75 17.31 20.31 13.83
C ARG A 75 16.39 19.25 13.24
N PRO A 76 15.13 19.18 13.67
CA PRO A 76 14.17 18.26 13.08
C PRO A 76 13.99 18.54 11.59
N PRO A 77 13.73 17.50 10.78
CA PRO A 77 13.49 17.67 9.35
C PRO A 77 12.25 18.54 9.12
N ILE A 78 12.35 19.45 8.16
CA ILE A 78 11.21 20.31 7.79
C ILE A 78 10.34 19.63 6.73
N ARG A 79 9.08 20.07 6.60
CA ARG A 79 8.10 19.49 5.67
C ARG A 79 8.61 19.28 4.25
N SER A 80 9.38 20.23 3.69
CA SER A 80 9.91 20.10 2.32
C SER A 80 10.95 18.98 2.19
N GLU A 81 11.73 18.74 3.25
CA GLU A 81 12.71 17.63 3.29
C GLU A 81 11.97 16.29 3.38
N GLN A 82 10.94 16.23 4.24
CA GLN A 82 10.08 15.05 4.37
C GLN A 82 9.37 14.70 3.07
N GLN A 83 8.78 15.69 2.40
CA GLN A 83 8.15 15.51 1.09
C GLN A 83 9.15 14.99 0.05
N ALA A 84 10.34 15.59 -0.04
CA ALA A 84 11.35 15.15 -1.01
C ALA A 84 11.87 13.72 -0.74
N ALA A 85 11.98 13.32 0.53
CA ALA A 85 12.32 11.94 0.89
C ALA A 85 11.22 10.94 0.47
N ILE A 86 9.95 11.28 0.72
CA ILE A 86 8.80 10.47 0.29
C ILE A 86 8.73 10.35 -1.23
N GLU A 87 8.94 11.44 -1.97
CA GLU A 87 8.92 11.39 -3.45
C GLU A 87 10.06 10.53 -3.99
N SER A 88 11.25 10.56 -3.36
CA SER A 88 12.33 9.64 -3.69
C SER A 88 11.93 8.17 -3.47
N ALA A 89 11.19 7.89 -2.39
CA ALA A 89 10.68 6.55 -2.09
C ALA A 89 9.63 6.09 -3.11
N ARG A 90 8.72 6.98 -3.51
CA ARG A 90 7.75 6.71 -4.59
C ARG A 90 8.45 6.38 -5.91
N ALA A 91 9.48 7.12 -6.28
CA ALA A 91 10.25 6.83 -7.49
C ALA A 91 10.88 5.43 -7.44
N ASP A 92 11.38 4.99 -6.28
CA ASP A 92 11.90 3.62 -6.11
C ASP A 92 10.82 2.55 -6.21
N VAL A 93 9.61 2.81 -5.72
CA VAL A 93 8.45 1.92 -5.91
C VAL A 93 8.09 1.82 -7.39
N VAL A 94 8.03 2.95 -8.11
CA VAL A 94 7.78 2.96 -9.57
C VAL A 94 8.89 2.24 -10.33
N ALA A 95 10.16 2.43 -9.93
CA ALA A 95 11.30 1.74 -10.52
C ALA A 95 11.21 0.23 -10.33
N TRP A 96 10.73 -0.23 -9.17
CA TRP A 96 10.51 -1.64 -8.92
C TRP A 96 9.34 -2.20 -9.75
N LEU A 97 8.20 -1.50 -9.80
CA LEU A 97 7.08 -1.88 -10.67
C LEU A 97 7.51 -2.03 -12.14
N HIS A 98 8.38 -1.15 -12.64
CA HIS A 98 8.94 -1.24 -13.99
C HIS A 98 9.70 -2.56 -14.23
N ARG A 99 10.35 -3.11 -13.21
CA ARG A 99 11.08 -4.38 -13.28
C ARG A 99 10.23 -5.61 -12.94
N SER A 100 8.98 -5.40 -12.53
CA SER A 100 8.08 -6.46 -12.04
C SER A 100 6.73 -6.37 -12.74
N PRO A 101 6.62 -6.85 -14.00
CA PRO A 101 5.39 -6.77 -14.79
C PRO A 101 4.16 -7.40 -14.12
N ASP A 102 4.33 -8.52 -13.42
CA ASP A 102 3.24 -9.19 -12.72
C ASP A 102 2.68 -8.32 -11.58
N ARG A 103 3.57 -7.72 -10.78
CA ARG A 103 3.21 -6.76 -9.73
C ARG A 103 2.53 -5.52 -10.29
N LEU A 104 3.00 -5.04 -11.45
CA LEU A 104 2.35 -3.94 -12.15
C LEU A 104 0.94 -4.31 -12.64
N ALA A 105 0.73 -5.55 -13.10
CA ALA A 105 -0.60 -6.04 -13.48
C ALA A 105 -1.54 -6.18 -12.28
N GLU A 106 -1.06 -6.71 -11.16
CA GLU A 106 -1.80 -6.78 -9.88
C GLU A 106 -2.23 -5.39 -9.41
N LEU A 107 -1.32 -4.40 -9.46
CA LEU A 107 -1.62 -3.02 -9.11
C LEU A 107 -2.67 -2.40 -10.03
N LYS A 108 -2.59 -2.63 -11.35
CA LYS A 108 -3.60 -2.17 -12.32
C LYS A 108 -4.98 -2.72 -11.96
N LYS A 109 -5.07 -4.02 -11.67
CA LYS A 109 -6.32 -4.68 -11.27
C LYS A 109 -6.87 -4.10 -9.96
N ALA A 110 -6.02 -3.85 -8.96
CA ALA A 110 -6.46 -3.23 -7.71
C ALA A 110 -6.93 -1.78 -7.88
N GLY A 111 -6.39 -1.05 -8.85
CA GLY A 111 -6.77 0.34 -9.17
C GLY A 111 -8.03 0.48 -10.02
N GLU A 112 -8.44 -0.57 -10.73
CA GLU A 112 -9.57 -0.58 -11.66
C GLU A 112 -10.87 0.02 -11.09
N PRO A 113 -11.32 -0.31 -9.85
CA PRO A 113 -12.54 0.29 -9.29
C PRO A 113 -12.51 1.82 -9.17
N PHE A 114 -11.32 2.43 -9.22
CA PHE A 114 -11.13 3.88 -9.15
C PHE A 114 -11.00 4.54 -10.53
N ASP A 115 -10.84 3.77 -11.61
CA ASP A 115 -10.69 4.26 -12.96
C ASP A 115 -12.02 4.37 -13.71
N TRP A 116 -12.72 5.49 -13.53
CA TRP A 116 -14.07 5.66 -14.08
C TRP A 116 -14.12 6.33 -15.48
N GLU A 117 -13.04 6.32 -16.28
CA GLU A 117 -13.00 6.91 -17.63
C GLU A 117 -13.24 5.91 -18.80
N ARG A 118 -14.51 5.55 -19.05
CA ARG A 118 -15.21 5.16 -20.32
C ARG A 118 -16.47 4.37 -19.96
N ASN A 119 -17.66 4.53 -20.56
CA ASN A 119 -18.22 4.43 -21.92
C ASN A 119 -18.47 2.98 -22.39
N ASP A 120 -19.73 2.56 -22.20
CA ASP A 120 -20.42 1.40 -22.80
C ASP A 120 -20.38 0.06 -22.02
N ASP A 121 -20.96 0.04 -20.80
CA ASP A 121 -22.06 -0.86 -20.38
C ASP A 121 -22.57 -0.36 -19.00
N VAL A 122 -23.81 0.12 -18.92
CA VAL A 122 -24.24 1.00 -17.81
C VAL A 122 -24.38 0.26 -16.48
N ARG A 123 -24.64 -1.05 -16.49
CA ARG A 123 -24.94 -1.80 -15.26
C ARG A 123 -23.69 -2.34 -14.57
N GLU A 124 -22.86 -3.10 -15.29
CA GLU A 124 -21.63 -3.67 -14.74
C GLU A 124 -20.68 -2.57 -14.25
N PHE A 125 -20.59 -1.46 -14.98
CA PHE A 125 -19.78 -0.31 -14.60
C PHE A 125 -20.26 0.38 -13.31
N VAL A 126 -21.58 0.45 -13.07
CA VAL A 126 -22.14 1.01 -11.82
C VAL A 126 -21.88 0.08 -10.63
N GLU A 127 -21.85 -1.24 -10.85
CA GLU A 127 -21.65 -2.21 -9.77
C GLU A 127 -20.16 -2.36 -9.39
N THR A 128 -19.23 -2.08 -10.30
CA THR A 128 -17.80 -2.35 -10.12
C THR A 128 -16.93 -1.10 -9.84
N HIS A 129 -17.41 0.10 -10.16
CA HIS A 129 -16.63 1.33 -10.00
C HIS A 129 -17.16 2.21 -8.88
N VAL A 130 -16.24 2.70 -8.04
CA VAL A 130 -16.58 3.32 -6.76
C VAL A 130 -17.41 4.60 -6.93
N VAL A 131 -16.99 5.53 -7.79
CA VAL A 131 -17.73 6.79 -7.98
C VAL A 131 -19.10 6.56 -8.63
N PRO A 132 -19.22 5.82 -9.75
CA PRO A 132 -20.52 5.44 -10.32
C PRO A 132 -21.45 4.73 -9.34
N ALA A 133 -20.96 3.78 -8.55
CA ALA A 133 -21.74 3.07 -7.53
C ALA A 133 -22.31 4.04 -6.48
N LEU A 134 -21.48 4.98 -6.02
CA LEU A 134 -21.89 6.01 -5.07
C LEU A 134 -22.91 6.97 -5.70
N GLU A 135 -22.72 7.39 -6.96
CA GLU A 135 -23.64 8.29 -7.66
C GLU A 135 -25.01 7.62 -7.86
N HIS A 136 -25.03 6.35 -8.22
CA HIS A 136 -26.25 5.58 -8.36
C HIS A 136 -27.01 5.45 -7.04
N LYS A 137 -26.30 5.18 -5.94
CA LYS A 137 -26.89 4.96 -4.61
C LYS A 137 -27.33 6.26 -3.91
N PHE A 138 -26.57 7.34 -4.06
CA PHE A 138 -26.73 8.55 -3.25
C PHE A 138 -27.06 9.82 -4.04
N GLY A 139 -27.05 9.74 -5.37
CA GLY A 139 -27.25 10.87 -6.27
C GLY A 139 -25.97 11.69 -6.50
N PRO A 140 -25.81 12.28 -7.71
CA PRO A 140 -24.57 12.93 -8.13
C PRO A 140 -24.20 14.17 -7.29
N GLU A 141 -25.17 14.95 -6.82
CA GLU A 141 -24.89 16.16 -6.05
C GLU A 141 -24.30 15.84 -4.66
N ARG A 142 -24.83 14.80 -3.99
CA ARG A 142 -24.29 14.36 -2.70
C ARG A 142 -22.89 13.78 -2.85
N VAL A 143 -22.64 13.02 -3.92
CA VAL A 143 -21.31 12.49 -4.24
C VAL A 143 -20.32 13.62 -4.54
N LYS A 144 -20.72 14.65 -5.27
CA LYS A 144 -19.88 15.82 -5.54
C LYS A 144 -19.46 16.54 -4.24
N GLN A 145 -20.39 16.73 -3.30
CA GLN A 145 -20.07 17.28 -1.98
C GLN A 145 -19.11 16.38 -1.21
N PHE A 146 -19.37 15.07 -1.19
CA PHE A 146 -18.48 14.08 -0.59
C PHE A 146 -17.07 14.13 -1.20
N GLN A 147 -16.94 14.18 -2.53
CA GLN A 147 -15.67 14.25 -3.24
C GLN A 147 -14.86 15.50 -2.86
N ALA A 148 -15.51 16.65 -2.65
CA ALA A 148 -14.83 17.86 -2.18
C ALA A 148 -14.19 17.66 -0.80
N HIS A 149 -14.89 16.97 0.11
CA HIS A 149 -14.34 16.61 1.42
C HIS A 149 -13.27 15.52 1.31
N ALA A 150 -13.49 14.50 0.48
CA ALA A 150 -12.56 13.38 0.28
C ALA A 150 -11.16 13.86 -0.18
N VAL A 151 -11.11 14.85 -1.06
CA VAL A 151 -9.84 15.50 -1.46
C VAL A 151 -9.17 16.16 -0.28
N ALA A 152 -9.92 16.90 0.54
CA ALA A 152 -9.36 17.64 1.67
C ALA A 152 -8.78 16.70 2.73
N THR A 153 -9.46 15.58 3.00
CA THR A 153 -9.21 14.69 4.13
C THR A 153 -8.40 13.44 3.78
N HIS A 154 -7.85 13.31 2.57
CA HIS A 154 -7.11 12.10 2.16
C HIS A 154 -7.96 10.82 2.19
N PHE A 155 -9.29 10.92 2.03
CA PHE A 155 -10.22 9.82 2.31
C PHE A 155 -9.84 8.52 1.60
N TRP A 156 -9.49 8.55 0.30
CA TRP A 156 -9.23 7.34 -0.47
C TRP A 156 -7.96 6.62 -0.05
N CYS A 157 -6.85 7.35 0.16
CA CYS A 157 -5.61 6.72 0.62
C CYS A 157 -5.68 6.35 2.11
N GLU A 158 -6.52 7.01 2.91
CA GLU A 158 -6.84 6.57 4.28
C GLU A 158 -7.62 5.24 4.24
N LEU A 159 -8.69 5.15 3.45
CA LEU A 159 -9.48 3.93 3.28
C LEU A 159 -8.60 2.74 2.88
N LEU A 160 -7.77 2.92 1.84
CA LEU A 160 -6.87 1.86 1.38
C LEU A 160 -5.82 1.49 2.44
N ALA A 161 -5.26 2.46 3.16
CA ALA A 161 -4.31 2.18 4.24
C ALA A 161 -4.95 1.37 5.38
N GLN A 162 -6.19 1.70 5.76
CA GLN A 162 -6.92 0.95 6.78
C GLN A 162 -7.29 -0.46 6.31
N ILE A 163 -7.67 -0.63 5.04
CA ILE A 163 -7.90 -1.96 4.46
C ILE A 163 -6.61 -2.79 4.53
N ALA A 164 -5.47 -2.22 4.10
CA ALA A 164 -4.18 -2.90 4.17
C ALA A 164 -3.80 -3.29 5.60
N ARG A 165 -4.05 -2.42 6.59
CA ARG A 165 -3.83 -2.72 8.01
C ARG A 165 -4.67 -3.92 8.46
N VAL A 166 -5.98 -3.86 8.27
CA VAL A 166 -6.92 -4.91 8.71
C VAL A 166 -6.62 -6.25 8.05
N LEU A 167 -6.30 -6.26 6.75
CA LEU A 167 -5.90 -7.49 6.06
C LEU A 167 -4.58 -8.06 6.58
N SER A 168 -3.64 -7.21 6.99
CA SER A 168 -2.37 -7.66 7.59
C SER A 168 -2.59 -8.29 8.96
N GLU A 169 -3.40 -7.64 9.81
CA GLU A 169 -3.79 -8.19 11.12
C GLU A 169 -4.54 -9.51 10.97
N LEU A 170 -5.44 -9.62 9.99
CA LEU A 170 -6.13 -10.86 9.68
C LEU A 170 -5.15 -11.96 9.28
N LYS A 171 -4.17 -11.66 8.42
CA LYS A 171 -3.12 -12.62 8.04
C LYS A 171 -2.34 -13.11 9.25
N GLU A 172 -1.88 -12.21 10.10
CA GLU A 172 -1.14 -12.57 11.31
C GLU A 172 -1.97 -13.44 12.27
N ASN A 173 -3.25 -13.10 12.45
CA ASN A 173 -4.14 -13.88 13.31
C ASN A 173 -4.47 -15.24 12.70
N TYR A 174 -4.55 -15.34 11.37
CA TYR A 174 -4.73 -16.60 10.66
C TYR A 174 -3.56 -17.57 10.90
N GLU A 175 -2.32 -17.07 10.78
CA GLU A 175 -1.11 -17.84 11.08
C GLU A 175 -1.02 -18.22 12.56
N LYS A 176 -1.36 -17.29 13.47
CA LYS A 176 -1.39 -17.58 14.91
C LYS A 176 -2.40 -18.69 15.25
N ALA A 177 -3.59 -18.65 14.67
CA ALA A 177 -4.61 -19.67 14.91
C ALA A 177 -4.11 -21.07 14.51
N LYS A 178 -3.38 -21.17 13.40
CA LYS A 178 -2.74 -22.43 12.97
C LYS A 178 -1.72 -22.93 13.98
N GLU A 179 -0.86 -22.05 14.49
CA GLU A 179 0.14 -22.40 15.51
C GLU A 179 -0.48 -22.71 16.88
N GLU A 180 -1.61 -22.08 17.22
CA GLU A 180 -2.40 -22.41 18.41
C GLU A 180 -2.97 -23.82 18.33
N VAL A 181 -3.47 -24.26 17.16
CA VAL A 181 -3.92 -25.65 16.98
C VAL A 181 -2.78 -26.63 17.18
N LYS A 182 -1.59 -26.35 16.62
CA LYS A 182 -0.39 -27.19 16.84
C LYS A 182 -0.07 -27.26 18.34
N THR A 183 -0.05 -26.11 19.00
CA THR A 183 0.25 -26.02 20.44
C THR A 183 -0.78 -26.75 21.29
N ALA A 184 -2.07 -26.62 20.98
CA ALA A 184 -3.15 -27.29 21.70
C ALA A 184 -3.01 -28.82 21.63
N LEU A 185 -2.59 -29.35 20.47
CA LEU A 185 -2.44 -30.79 20.25
C LEU A 185 -1.14 -31.37 20.83
N THR A 186 -0.10 -30.54 21.03
CA THR A 186 1.21 -31.00 21.53
C THR A 186 1.46 -30.69 23.01
N SER A 187 0.87 -29.64 23.57
CA SER A 187 1.13 -29.18 24.95
C SER A 187 0.57 -30.10 26.05
N GLY A 188 -0.26 -31.09 25.70
CA GLY A 188 -0.86 -32.01 26.67
C GLY A 188 -1.97 -31.41 27.53
N VAL A 189 -2.19 -30.10 27.47
CA VAL A 189 -3.15 -29.35 28.31
C VAL A 189 -4.61 -29.59 27.88
N MET A 190 -4.84 -29.96 26.62
CA MET A 190 -6.18 -30.18 26.06
C MET A 190 -6.49 -31.65 25.76
N ASN A 191 -5.80 -32.59 26.41
CA ASN A 191 -5.98 -34.03 26.18
C ASN A 191 -7.36 -34.50 26.69
N THR A 192 -8.38 -34.41 25.86
CA THR A 192 -9.75 -34.86 26.19
C THR A 192 -9.92 -36.38 26.12
N LEU A 193 -8.92 -37.11 25.60
CA LEU A 193 -8.97 -38.55 25.41
C LEU A 193 -7.96 -39.27 26.32
N PRO A 194 -8.36 -40.36 27.01
CA PRO A 194 -7.51 -41.10 27.94
C PRO A 194 -6.21 -41.65 27.34
N THR A 195 -6.14 -41.80 26.02
CA THR A 195 -5.01 -42.43 25.30
C THR A 195 -4.15 -41.43 24.53
N TRP A 196 -4.38 -40.11 24.66
CA TRP A 196 -3.64 -39.11 23.89
C TRP A 196 -2.13 -39.09 24.18
N GLU A 197 -1.74 -39.50 25.38
CA GLU A 197 -0.33 -39.65 25.79
C GLU A 197 0.46 -40.58 24.85
N LEU A 198 -0.20 -41.55 24.21
CA LEU A 198 0.42 -42.45 23.23
C LEU A 198 0.91 -41.73 21.96
N LEU A 199 0.37 -40.55 21.66
CA LEU A 199 0.74 -39.75 20.48
C LEU A 199 1.81 -38.70 20.78
N GLN A 200 2.09 -38.38 22.05
CA GLN A 200 3.07 -37.36 22.42
C GLN A 200 4.48 -37.61 21.86
N PRO A 201 5.01 -38.85 21.79
CA PRO A 201 6.31 -39.11 21.17
C PRO A 201 6.39 -38.77 19.67
N TYR A 202 5.25 -38.56 19.00
CA TYR A 202 5.13 -38.29 17.57
C TYR A 202 4.74 -36.83 17.28
N GLU A 203 5.24 -35.88 18.08
CA GLU A 203 4.91 -34.45 17.99
C GLU A 203 5.09 -33.87 16.58
N ASP A 204 6.15 -34.27 15.89
CA ASP A 204 6.46 -33.90 14.51
C ASP A 204 5.36 -34.36 13.54
N MET A 205 4.87 -35.60 13.70
CA MET A 205 3.76 -36.14 12.90
C MET A 205 2.45 -35.42 13.20
N ILE A 206 2.19 -35.04 14.46
CA ILE A 206 1.02 -34.23 14.83
C ILE A 206 1.06 -32.88 14.11
N LYS A 207 2.17 -32.15 14.19
CA LYS A 207 2.35 -30.86 13.52
C LYS A 207 2.19 -30.97 12.01
N ALA A 208 2.81 -31.98 11.40
CA ALA A 208 2.67 -32.23 9.97
C ALA A 208 1.22 -32.55 9.57
N SER A 209 0.49 -33.30 10.42
CA SER A 209 -0.93 -33.60 10.20
C SER A 209 -1.79 -32.34 10.24
N VAL A 210 -1.54 -31.43 11.20
CA VAL A 210 -2.19 -30.12 11.23
C VAL A 210 -1.92 -29.35 9.94
N ASP A 211 -0.67 -29.29 9.48
CA ASP A 211 -0.33 -28.57 8.25
C ASP A 211 -1.06 -29.14 7.01
N VAL A 212 -1.22 -30.45 6.91
CA VAL A 212 -1.94 -31.10 5.80
C VAL A 212 -3.44 -30.82 5.86
N VAL A 213 -4.06 -30.99 7.03
CA VAL A 213 -5.51 -30.74 7.20
C VAL A 213 -5.82 -29.27 7.02
N TRP A 214 -5.03 -28.37 7.60
CA TRP A 214 -5.19 -26.93 7.49
C TRP A 214 -5.12 -26.47 6.03
N ARG A 215 -4.17 -27.00 5.25
CA ARG A 215 -4.09 -26.75 3.80
C ARG A 215 -5.36 -27.18 3.06
N SER A 216 -6.00 -28.25 3.50
CA SER A 216 -7.26 -28.71 2.90
C SER A 216 -8.41 -27.76 3.23
N VAL A 217 -8.43 -27.19 4.44
CA VAL A 217 -9.38 -26.14 4.84
C VAL A 217 -9.15 -24.85 4.05
N GLU A 218 -7.90 -24.45 3.84
CA GLU A 218 -7.53 -23.29 2.99
C GLU A 218 -8.01 -23.43 1.54
N GLN A 219 -8.01 -24.66 1.02
CA GLN A 219 -8.40 -24.95 -0.36
C GLN A 219 -9.92 -25.12 -0.52
N ALA A 220 -10.67 -25.34 0.56
CA ALA A 220 -12.10 -25.60 0.50
C ALA A 220 -12.92 -24.47 -0.19
N PRO A 221 -12.65 -23.17 0.06
CA PRO A 221 -13.32 -22.09 -0.67
C PRO A 221 -13.09 -22.18 -2.20
N ARG A 222 -11.86 -22.49 -2.62
CA ARG A 222 -11.51 -22.59 -4.04
C ARG A 222 -12.27 -23.72 -4.74
N ALA A 223 -12.54 -24.82 -4.03
CA ALA A 223 -13.34 -25.93 -4.56
C ALA A 223 -14.80 -25.55 -4.87
N VAL A 224 -15.32 -24.47 -4.27
CA VAL A 224 -16.68 -23.94 -4.52
C VAL A 224 -16.66 -22.61 -5.28
N GLY A 225 -15.52 -22.26 -5.90
CA GLY A 225 -15.37 -21.05 -6.70
C GLY A 225 -15.25 -19.75 -5.89
N LEU A 226 -14.95 -19.84 -4.60
CA LEU A 226 -14.70 -18.69 -3.72
C LEU A 226 -13.19 -18.47 -3.52
N PRO A 227 -12.72 -17.23 -3.30
CA PRO A 227 -11.33 -16.98 -2.98
C PRO A 227 -10.96 -17.62 -1.64
N GLY A 228 -9.77 -18.22 -1.58
CA GLY A 228 -9.17 -18.68 -0.34
C GLY A 228 -8.53 -17.52 0.44
N PRO A 229 -8.08 -17.77 1.68
CA PRO A 229 -7.40 -16.75 2.50
C PRO A 229 -6.16 -16.14 1.83
N GLU A 230 -5.34 -16.97 1.16
CA GLU A 230 -4.16 -16.48 0.44
C GLU A 230 -4.51 -15.50 -0.68
N ASP A 231 -5.58 -15.77 -1.44
CA ASP A 231 -6.01 -14.88 -2.53
C ASP A 231 -6.41 -13.48 -1.98
N LEU A 232 -6.95 -13.44 -0.75
CA LEU A 232 -7.24 -12.19 -0.05
C LEU A 232 -5.97 -11.50 0.45
N PHE A 233 -5.00 -12.25 0.98
CA PHE A 233 -3.76 -11.71 1.51
C PHE A 233 -2.81 -11.21 0.41
N GLU A 234 -2.88 -11.77 -0.79
CA GLU A 234 -2.18 -11.27 -1.98
C GLU A 234 -2.60 -9.83 -2.34
N LEU A 235 -3.81 -9.39 -1.97
CA LEU A 235 -4.27 -8.02 -2.19
C LEU A 235 -3.62 -6.98 -1.27
N ILE A 236 -2.96 -7.40 -0.18
CA ILE A 236 -2.35 -6.47 0.78
C ILE A 236 -1.33 -5.57 0.08
N TRP A 237 -0.41 -6.17 -0.68
CA TRP A 237 0.66 -5.41 -1.35
C TRP A 237 0.13 -4.39 -2.38
N PRO A 238 -0.71 -4.76 -3.37
CA PRO A 238 -1.17 -3.81 -4.37
C PRO A 238 -2.03 -2.70 -3.74
N ILE A 239 -2.81 -2.99 -2.69
CA ILE A 239 -3.57 -1.97 -1.94
C ILE A 239 -2.62 -0.97 -1.28
N ARG A 240 -1.53 -1.43 -0.65
CA ARG A 240 -0.53 -0.54 -0.04
C ARG A 240 0.12 0.39 -1.07
N VAL A 241 0.55 -0.18 -2.20
CA VAL A 241 1.19 0.62 -3.25
C VAL A 241 0.20 1.59 -3.89
N LEU A 242 -1.04 1.16 -4.12
CA LEU A 242 -2.10 2.04 -4.60
C LEU A 242 -2.36 3.19 -3.63
N ALA A 243 -2.51 2.93 -2.32
CA ALA A 243 -2.68 3.96 -1.31
C ALA A 243 -1.51 4.97 -1.31
N LEU A 244 -0.28 4.45 -1.39
CA LEU A 244 0.93 5.26 -1.42
C LEU A 244 0.98 6.14 -2.67
N LEU A 245 0.64 5.63 -3.86
CA LEU A 245 0.67 6.41 -5.10
C LEU A 245 -0.53 7.37 -5.21
N MET A 246 -1.68 7.00 -4.63
CA MET A 246 -2.90 7.81 -4.59
C MET A 246 -2.84 8.98 -3.62
N CYS A 247 -2.09 8.84 -2.52
CA CYS A 247 -2.02 9.90 -1.52
C CYS A 247 -1.45 11.18 -2.13
N LYS A 248 -1.99 12.36 -1.80
CA LYS A 248 -1.40 13.60 -2.31
C LYS A 248 -0.11 13.96 -1.57
N ASP A 249 -0.05 13.70 -0.27
CA ASP A 249 1.04 14.14 0.62
C ASP A 249 1.34 13.10 1.71
N PRO A 250 2.02 11.98 1.41
CA PRO A 250 2.27 10.93 2.40
C PRO A 250 3.13 11.38 3.58
N SER A 251 3.95 12.43 3.42
CA SER A 251 4.74 12.96 4.55
C SER A 251 3.86 13.51 5.67
N GLU A 252 2.62 13.91 5.36
CA GLU A 252 1.63 14.41 6.33
C GLU A 252 0.54 13.37 6.62
N HIS A 253 0.69 12.12 6.16
CA HIS A 253 -0.31 11.07 6.28
C HIS A 253 0.23 9.84 7.03
N PRO A 254 0.13 9.80 8.38
CA PRO A 254 0.69 8.72 9.20
C PRO A 254 0.21 7.32 8.82
N ALA A 255 -1.09 7.11 8.61
CA ALA A 255 -1.63 5.79 8.25
C ALA A 255 -1.05 5.24 6.94
N VAL A 256 -0.87 6.09 5.92
CA VAL A 256 -0.21 5.69 4.66
C VAL A 256 1.26 5.37 4.90
N ARG A 257 1.97 6.10 5.77
CA ARG A 257 3.37 5.76 6.07
C ARG A 257 3.47 4.44 6.83
N GLU A 258 2.70 4.29 7.89
CA GLU A 258 2.76 3.16 8.80
C GLU A 258 2.28 1.86 8.15
N HIS A 259 1.14 1.89 7.45
CA HIS A 259 0.52 0.67 6.94
C HIS A 259 0.80 0.39 5.46
N CYS A 260 1.36 1.37 4.73
CA CYS A 260 1.64 1.21 3.30
C CYS A 260 3.12 1.41 2.95
N LEU A 261 3.66 2.61 3.13
CA LEU A 261 5.05 2.93 2.74
C LEU A 261 6.04 2.05 3.49
N ASN A 262 6.01 2.07 4.83
CA ASN A 262 6.99 1.37 5.65
C ASN A 262 6.98 -0.14 5.36
N PRO A 263 5.80 -0.81 5.27
CA PRO A 263 5.77 -2.21 4.87
C PRO A 263 6.29 -2.52 3.48
N VAL A 264 5.88 -1.74 2.48
CA VAL A 264 6.36 -1.91 1.10
C VAL A 264 7.88 -1.78 1.04
N MET A 265 8.43 -0.84 1.81
CA MET A 265 9.82 -0.41 1.70
C MET A 265 10.80 -1.13 2.64
N ARG A 266 10.32 -1.74 3.73
CA ARG A 266 11.17 -2.48 4.70
C ARG A 266 11.08 -3.98 4.56
N TRP A 267 9.87 -4.48 4.36
CA TRP A 267 9.57 -5.92 4.40
C TRP A 267 9.08 -6.44 3.04
N GLY A 268 8.83 -5.54 2.08
CA GLY A 268 8.46 -5.89 0.72
C GLY A 268 9.65 -6.20 -0.18
N GLU A 269 9.34 -6.68 -1.39
CA GLU A 269 10.31 -7.01 -2.45
C GLU A 269 10.94 -5.75 -3.11
N VAL A 270 10.51 -4.55 -2.70
CA VAL A 270 10.99 -3.29 -3.29
C VAL A 270 12.46 -3.10 -2.94
N ARG A 271 13.33 -3.35 -3.92
CA ARG A 271 14.75 -3.02 -3.81
C ARG A 271 14.93 -1.49 -3.84
N MET A 272 14.92 -0.89 -2.66
CA MET A 272 15.18 0.54 -2.47
C MET A 272 16.67 0.85 -2.54
N ARG A 273 17.01 1.97 -3.18
CA ARG A 273 18.36 2.56 -3.16
C ARG A 273 18.75 2.96 -1.73
N GLU A 274 20.02 2.74 -1.38
CA GLU A 274 20.51 3.05 -0.02
C GLU A 274 20.44 4.55 0.29
N GLU A 275 20.61 5.39 -0.74
CA GLU A 275 20.44 6.83 -0.63
C GLU A 275 19.02 7.18 -0.20
N VAL A 276 18.01 6.52 -0.76
CA VAL A 276 16.60 6.77 -0.43
C VAL A 276 16.27 6.28 0.97
N LYS A 277 16.82 5.14 1.41
CA LYS A 277 16.73 4.71 2.81
C LYS A 277 17.33 5.74 3.75
N ALA A 278 18.50 6.29 3.40
CA ALA A 278 19.13 7.34 4.19
C ALA A 278 18.28 8.62 4.25
N ARG A 279 17.62 9.01 3.15
CA ARG A 279 16.67 10.15 3.11
C ARG A 279 15.46 9.92 4.02
N LEU A 280 14.91 8.71 4.03
CA LEU A 280 13.77 8.35 4.90
C LEU A 280 14.18 8.31 6.37
N ARG A 281 15.32 7.69 6.72
CA ARG A 281 15.88 7.73 8.08
C ARG A 281 16.13 9.15 8.56
N TRP A 282 16.65 9.99 7.66
CA TRP A 282 16.86 11.40 7.95
C TRP A 282 15.55 12.13 8.25
N SER A 283 14.52 11.87 7.45
CA SER A 283 13.28 12.66 7.46
C SER A 283 12.22 12.16 8.44
N PHE A 284 12.32 10.88 8.84
CA PHE A 284 11.40 10.20 9.73
C PHE A 284 12.18 9.29 10.71
N PRO A 285 13.05 9.86 11.57
CA PRO A 285 13.99 9.07 12.38
C PRO A 285 13.30 8.15 13.41
N GLU A 286 12.14 8.55 13.94
CA GLU A 286 11.37 7.73 14.88
C GLU A 286 10.75 6.49 14.21
N GLU A 287 10.33 6.65 12.96
CA GLU A 287 9.78 5.55 12.18
C GLU A 287 10.93 4.67 11.69
N TRP A 288 11.97 5.25 11.10
CA TRP A 288 13.07 4.60 10.37
C TRP A 288 14.33 4.52 11.22
N LEU A 289 14.31 3.68 12.25
CA LEU A 289 15.48 3.41 13.08
C LEU A 289 16.64 2.84 12.23
N PRO A 290 17.90 3.20 12.54
CA PRO A 290 19.04 2.51 11.96
C PRO A 290 19.00 1.02 12.30
N PRO A 291 19.53 0.14 11.44
CA PRO A 291 19.64 -1.27 11.78
C PRO A 291 20.36 -1.38 13.12
N THR A 292 19.73 -2.04 14.10
CA THR A 292 20.41 -2.40 15.33
C THR A 292 21.56 -3.31 14.93
N ASN A 293 22.80 -2.88 15.22
CA ASN A 293 23.95 -3.78 15.17
C ASN A 293 23.74 -4.84 16.24
N THR A 294 23.03 -5.90 15.89
CA THR A 294 23.01 -7.12 16.70
C THR A 294 24.31 -7.86 16.35
N PRO A 295 25.22 -8.08 17.33
CA PRO A 295 26.44 -8.84 17.10
C PRO A 295 26.14 -10.29 16.72
#